data_AF-A0A947CH20-F1
#
_entry.id   AF-A0A947CH20-F1
#
_cell.length_a   1.000
_cell.length_b   1.000
_cell.length_c   1.000
_cell.angle_alpha   90.00
_cell.angle_beta   90.00
_cell.angle_gamma   90.00
#
_symmetry.space_group_name_H-M   'P 1'
#
loop_
_entity.id
_entity.type
_entity.pdbx_description
1 polymer ?
#
loop_
_entity_poly.entity_id
_entity_poly.type
_entity_poly.pdbx_seq_one_letter_code
_entity_poly.pdbx_strand_id
1 'polypeptide(L)'
;MSASERALLICLCFVTGVAPARAETVQGIRAATSTPLAPRGGVMQIPLTAAQPGTGWPATLPLELADGVRLQGTVAWLHRTRLESAAARRWTADASGLGVRTIAPTDDTSRVDLGSPLLLVRLPPDGGGSVVFMGEPLSPRWFDPPPPATGPALKLESRPDRPDPASPLEYWRWTLLADQLGQSPPEIAFSDPAAAFLAEHYATIWRSALARLAAASPGVAAACRDQLTRIAMDGEQPFAAWVAQPAVVNDLLERCLDPDRDGDRLARAALAWSDAQSPLIAWPELVAAQEVRVAMVNQGLRPLVVRGRWTHVEEDVPIAVEIPAGQLTIVGLDRPPPPTPGLLGEVPEEPPAVLTLTASGVPPIRLAVGPRHLEARPPGVFLTPFRAPLTLAELQAGRQRAVAANRGTIAHVRRRAGRWEIFVDCRRPTPTTLGPQAEAVTLRLGPPQTPFATLLVPESGVVRRLDGDETLPNSLLVERRSYTDRWYMRMVVPDPWGGDPGPIGLFRLGCRRQHGDGEATETAPLTGPPWRRVTGAAEIDLNRWDD
;
A
#
# COMPACT_ATOMS: atom_id res chain seq x y z
N MET A 1 -29.64 -8.99 10.38
CA MET A 1 -29.00 -9.70 9.26
C MET A 1 -29.83 -9.45 8.03
N SER A 2 -29.37 -8.56 7.15
CA SER A 2 -30.06 -8.10 5.94
C SER A 2 -29.45 -8.73 4.70
N ALA A 3 -30.23 -8.80 3.61
CA ALA A 3 -29.93 -9.50 2.37
C ALA A 3 -28.67 -9.02 1.60
N SER A 4 -27.90 -8.06 2.12
CA SER A 4 -26.66 -7.53 1.55
C SER A 4 -25.39 -8.33 1.93
N GLU A 5 -25.46 -9.28 2.87
CA GLU A 5 -24.30 -10.07 3.32
C GLU A 5 -24.04 -11.35 2.48
N ARG A 6 -24.70 -11.52 1.31
CA ARG A 6 -24.62 -12.77 0.52
C ARG A 6 -23.65 -12.78 -0.67
N ALA A 7 -22.78 -11.78 -0.85
CA ALA A 7 -21.85 -11.73 -2.00
C ALA A 7 -20.35 -11.82 -1.64
N LEU A 8 -19.97 -12.23 -0.43
CA LEU A 8 -18.56 -12.35 -0.04
C LEU A 8 -18.19 -13.77 0.43
N LEU A 9 -17.44 -14.45 -0.43
CA LEU A 9 -16.51 -15.57 -0.19
C LEU A 9 -16.87 -16.62 0.88
N ILE A 10 -17.35 -17.78 0.41
CA ILE A 10 -17.07 -19.08 1.05
C ILE A 10 -16.40 -19.95 0.00
N CYS A 11 -15.20 -20.49 0.29
CA CYS A 11 -14.89 -21.89 0.01
C CYS A 11 -13.56 -22.34 0.63
N LEU A 12 -13.66 -23.46 1.33
CA LEU A 12 -12.62 -24.18 2.04
C LEU A 12 -12.15 -25.39 1.18
N CYS A 13 -10.84 -25.66 1.25
CA CYS A 13 -10.11 -26.95 1.08
C CYS A 13 -10.40 -27.89 -0.11
N PHE A 14 -9.36 -28.24 -0.89
CA PHE A 14 -8.55 -29.48 -0.78
C PHE A 14 -7.68 -29.63 -2.05
N VAL A 15 -6.41 -29.98 -1.85
CA VAL A 15 -5.45 -30.23 -2.94
C VAL A 15 -5.50 -31.71 -3.32
N THR A 16 -5.93 -32.01 -4.54
CA THR A 16 -5.58 -33.27 -5.22
C THR A 16 -5.24 -32.96 -6.68
N GLY A 17 -4.06 -33.42 -7.12
CA GLY A 17 -3.53 -33.19 -8.45
C GLY A 17 -4.37 -33.84 -9.54
N VAL A 18 -4.77 -33.04 -10.53
CA VAL A 18 -5.38 -33.49 -11.78
C VAL A 18 -4.62 -32.80 -12.92
N ALA A 19 -4.27 -33.57 -13.96
CA ALA A 19 -3.69 -33.06 -15.20
C ALA A 19 -4.58 -31.94 -15.80
N PRO A 20 -4.02 -30.95 -16.52
CA PRO A 20 -4.81 -29.82 -17.01
C PRO A 20 -5.84 -30.30 -18.04
N ALA A 21 -7.09 -30.45 -17.61
CA ALA A 21 -8.22 -30.54 -18.51
C ALA A 21 -8.24 -29.25 -19.34
N ARG A 22 -8.36 -29.38 -20.67
CA ARG A 22 -8.64 -28.24 -21.54
C ARG A 22 -9.94 -27.60 -21.05
N ALA A 23 -9.89 -26.34 -20.64
CA ALA A 23 -11.08 -25.60 -20.28
C ALA A 23 -12.07 -25.60 -21.44
N GLU A 24 -13.33 -25.92 -21.15
CA GLU A 24 -14.40 -25.89 -22.15
C GLU A 24 -14.66 -24.44 -22.61
N THR A 25 -15.29 -24.28 -23.78
CA THR A 25 -15.66 -22.95 -24.29
C THR A 25 -16.84 -22.42 -23.48
N VAL A 26 -16.81 -21.11 -23.18
CA VAL A 26 -17.88 -20.45 -22.43
C VAL A 26 -19.23 -20.59 -23.14
N GLN A 27 -20.29 -20.89 -22.37
CA GLN A 27 -21.67 -20.90 -22.87
C GLN A 27 -22.65 -20.19 -21.92
N GLY A 28 -23.70 -19.64 -22.51
CA GLY A 28 -24.79 -19.00 -21.77
C GLY A 28 -24.36 -17.76 -21.00
N ILE A 29 -23.67 -16.83 -21.67
CA ILE A 29 -23.25 -15.53 -21.10
C ILE A 29 -24.48 -14.70 -20.70
N ARG A 30 -24.48 -14.17 -19.48
CA ARG A 30 -25.56 -13.36 -18.91
C ARG A 30 -25.03 -12.22 -18.06
N ALA A 31 -25.85 -11.21 -17.82
CA ALA A 31 -25.54 -10.14 -16.88
C ALA A 31 -25.65 -10.66 -15.43
N ALA A 32 -24.71 -10.29 -14.57
CA ALA A 32 -24.76 -10.62 -13.15
C ALA A 32 -25.67 -9.67 -12.34
N THR A 33 -26.13 -8.59 -12.97
CA THR A 33 -27.01 -7.58 -12.39
C THR A 33 -28.14 -7.25 -13.35
N SER A 34 -29.34 -7.05 -12.83
CA SER A 34 -30.50 -6.61 -13.59
C SER A 34 -30.62 -5.08 -13.69
N THR A 35 -29.92 -4.33 -12.83
CA THR A 35 -30.04 -2.88 -12.70
C THR A 35 -28.68 -2.17 -12.75
N PRO A 36 -27.97 -2.22 -13.90
CA PRO A 36 -26.67 -1.55 -14.03
C PRO A 36 -26.81 -0.01 -13.95
N LEU A 37 -25.73 0.66 -13.57
CA LEU A 37 -25.67 2.13 -13.55
C LEU A 37 -25.40 2.67 -14.96
N ALA A 38 -26.25 3.56 -15.44
CA ALA A 38 -26.22 4.07 -16.81
C ALA A 38 -26.05 5.61 -16.85
N PRO A 39 -24.81 6.12 -16.81
CA PRO A 39 -24.57 7.55 -17.01
C PRO A 39 -24.86 7.93 -18.46
N ARG A 40 -25.73 8.92 -18.68
CA ARG A 40 -25.99 9.44 -20.03
C ARG A 40 -24.71 10.04 -20.64
N GLY A 41 -24.39 9.65 -21.87
CA GLY A 41 -23.16 10.05 -22.56
C GLY A 41 -21.87 9.42 -22.02
N GLY A 42 -21.94 8.60 -20.96
CA GLY A 42 -20.79 7.98 -20.32
C GLY A 42 -20.64 6.50 -20.66
N VAL A 43 -19.95 5.76 -19.78
CA VAL A 43 -19.76 4.30 -19.90
C VAL A 43 -20.60 3.57 -18.84
N MET A 44 -21.36 2.57 -19.28
CA MET A 44 -22.05 1.60 -18.44
C MET A 44 -21.19 0.35 -18.27
N GLN A 45 -21.07 -0.13 -17.03
CA GLN A 45 -20.43 -1.40 -16.69
C GLN A 45 -21.49 -2.45 -16.33
N ILE A 46 -21.41 -3.63 -16.94
CA ILE A 46 -22.24 -4.80 -16.59
C ILE A 46 -21.31 -5.96 -16.24
N PRO A 47 -21.25 -6.41 -14.97
CA PRO A 47 -20.53 -7.64 -14.64
C PRO A 47 -21.17 -8.83 -15.35
N LEU A 48 -20.35 -9.73 -15.89
CA LEU A 48 -20.82 -10.87 -16.68
C LEU A 48 -20.64 -12.18 -15.91
N THR A 49 -21.55 -13.12 -16.13
CA THR A 49 -21.46 -14.52 -15.71
C THR A 49 -21.78 -15.43 -16.88
N ALA A 50 -21.54 -16.72 -16.73
CA ALA A 50 -21.87 -17.73 -17.73
C ALA A 50 -22.49 -18.96 -17.07
N ALA A 51 -23.48 -19.56 -17.73
CA ALA A 51 -24.05 -20.84 -17.30
C ALA A 51 -23.00 -21.96 -17.29
N GLN A 52 -22.08 -21.92 -18.26
CA GLN A 52 -20.88 -22.75 -18.30
C GLN A 52 -19.64 -21.84 -18.39
N PRO A 53 -18.92 -21.63 -17.28
CA PRO A 53 -17.65 -20.90 -17.27
C PRO A 53 -16.58 -21.62 -18.09
N GLY A 54 -15.65 -20.87 -18.67
CA GLY A 54 -14.63 -21.43 -19.54
C GLY A 54 -13.84 -20.38 -20.32
N THR A 55 -13.22 -20.82 -21.42
CA THR A 55 -12.41 -19.98 -22.32
C THR A 55 -13.18 -19.53 -23.56
N GLY A 56 -12.58 -18.73 -24.43
CA GLY A 56 -13.20 -18.33 -25.70
C GLY A 56 -14.31 -17.29 -25.57
N TRP A 57 -14.22 -16.43 -24.56
CA TRP A 57 -15.12 -15.29 -24.44
C TRP A 57 -15.01 -14.36 -25.66
N PRO A 58 -16.14 -13.84 -26.18
CA PRO A 58 -16.11 -12.88 -27.27
C PRO A 58 -15.52 -11.55 -26.79
N ALA A 59 -14.71 -10.90 -27.63
CA ALA A 59 -14.12 -9.59 -27.30
C ALA A 59 -15.17 -8.47 -27.25
N THR A 60 -16.31 -8.65 -27.92
CA THR A 60 -17.41 -7.69 -27.90
C THR A 60 -18.75 -8.42 -27.79
N LEU A 61 -19.74 -7.75 -27.18
CA LEU A 61 -21.11 -8.24 -27.10
C LEU A 61 -22.09 -7.13 -27.48
N PRO A 62 -23.17 -7.45 -28.21
CA PRO A 62 -24.20 -6.49 -28.57
C PRO A 62 -25.11 -6.19 -27.37
N LEU A 63 -25.64 -4.98 -27.37
CA LEU A 63 -26.63 -4.51 -26.40
C LEU A 63 -27.63 -3.62 -27.15
N GLU A 64 -28.93 -3.79 -26.92
CA GLU A 64 -29.98 -3.05 -27.62
C GLU A 64 -30.72 -2.14 -26.63
N LEU A 65 -30.88 -0.87 -26.98
CA LEU A 65 -31.65 0.10 -26.21
C LEU A 65 -33.16 -0.04 -26.51
N ALA A 66 -34.01 0.54 -25.66
CA ALA A 66 -35.47 0.46 -25.81
C ALA A 66 -36.00 1.05 -27.14
N ASP A 67 -35.27 1.97 -27.74
CA ASP A 67 -35.57 2.60 -29.04
C ASP A 67 -35.09 1.77 -30.25
N GLY A 68 -34.51 0.58 -30.01
CA GLY A 68 -33.97 -0.31 -31.02
C GLY A 68 -32.54 0.03 -31.45
N VAL A 69 -31.90 1.05 -30.86
CA VAL A 69 -30.49 1.37 -31.14
C VAL A 69 -29.61 0.24 -30.63
N ARG A 70 -28.78 -0.32 -31.52
CA ARG A 70 -27.81 -1.35 -31.19
C ARG A 70 -26.45 -0.75 -30.88
N LEU A 71 -25.97 -1.05 -29.69
CA LEU A 71 -24.66 -0.69 -29.17
C LEU A 71 -23.75 -1.92 -29.16
N GLN A 72 -22.45 -1.68 -29.27
CA GLN A 72 -21.43 -2.71 -29.12
C GLN A 72 -20.62 -2.44 -27.86
N GLY A 73 -20.62 -3.40 -26.94
CA GLY A 73 -19.83 -3.35 -25.72
C GLY A 73 -18.52 -4.11 -25.86
N THR A 74 -17.47 -3.61 -25.21
CA THR A 74 -16.18 -4.29 -25.09
C THR A 74 -16.21 -5.21 -23.87
N VAL A 75 -15.83 -6.48 -24.05
CA VAL A 75 -15.67 -7.41 -22.94
C VAL A 75 -14.27 -7.24 -22.37
N ALA A 76 -14.21 -6.76 -21.13
CA ALA A 76 -13.01 -6.54 -20.36
C ALA A 76 -12.76 -7.70 -19.39
N TRP A 77 -11.49 -7.94 -19.09
CA TRP A 77 -11.00 -8.89 -18.11
C TRP A 77 -10.43 -8.15 -16.91
N LEU A 78 -11.17 -8.15 -15.80
CA LEU A 78 -10.68 -7.65 -14.51
C LEU A 78 -9.88 -8.77 -13.87
N HIS A 79 -8.58 -8.56 -13.68
CA HIS A 79 -7.66 -9.60 -13.23
C HIS A 79 -6.80 -9.11 -12.09
N ARG A 80 -6.31 -10.05 -11.27
CA ARG A 80 -5.26 -9.72 -10.32
C ARG A 80 -3.99 -9.44 -11.10
N THR A 81 -3.44 -8.25 -10.94
CA THR A 81 -2.12 -7.97 -11.48
C THR A 81 -1.13 -8.88 -10.74
N ARG A 82 -0.45 -9.74 -11.50
CA ARG A 82 0.86 -10.19 -11.04
C ARG A 82 1.66 -8.90 -10.93
N LEU A 83 2.26 -8.66 -9.77
CA LEU A 83 3.12 -7.50 -9.56
C LEU A 83 4.28 -7.59 -10.57
N GLU A 84 4.07 -7.09 -11.78
CA GLU A 84 5.07 -7.08 -12.85
C GLU A 84 6.11 -6.05 -12.47
N SER A 85 7.23 -6.56 -12.00
CA SER A 85 8.34 -5.85 -11.37
C SER A 85 7.93 -5.05 -10.14
N ALA A 86 8.71 -5.18 -9.07
CA ALA A 86 8.61 -4.33 -7.91
C ALA A 86 9.04 -2.88 -8.20
N ALA A 87 8.92 -2.36 -9.43
CA ALA A 87 9.38 -1.03 -9.84
C ALA A 87 8.64 0.07 -9.04
N ALA A 88 9.21 0.39 -7.88
CA ALA A 88 8.78 1.33 -6.86
C ALA A 88 7.32 1.17 -6.38
N ARG A 89 7.12 0.45 -5.26
CA ARG A 89 5.86 0.58 -4.49
C ARG A 89 5.62 2.06 -4.18
N ARG A 90 4.59 2.62 -4.80
CA ARG A 90 4.16 4.00 -4.59
C ARG A 90 3.34 4.09 -3.31
N TRP A 91 3.43 5.23 -2.65
CA TRP A 91 2.62 5.49 -1.46
C TRP A 91 1.13 5.35 -1.73
N THR A 92 0.70 5.82 -2.90
CA THR A 92 -0.69 5.88 -3.35
C THR A 92 -1.05 4.75 -4.31
N ALA A 93 -0.25 3.68 -4.34
CA ALA A 93 -0.50 2.52 -5.19
C ALA A 93 -1.91 1.94 -4.95
N ASP A 94 -2.58 1.57 -6.03
CA ASP A 94 -3.92 1.00 -5.99
C ASP A 94 -3.97 -0.25 -5.09
N ALA A 95 -4.77 -0.14 -4.03
CA ALA A 95 -4.90 -1.16 -3.00
C ALA A 95 -5.72 -2.38 -3.45
N SER A 96 -6.48 -2.28 -4.54
CA SER A 96 -7.25 -3.40 -5.07
C SER A 96 -6.34 -4.52 -5.61
N GLY A 97 -5.14 -4.16 -6.09
CA GLY A 97 -4.26 -5.10 -6.79
C GLY A 97 -4.89 -5.68 -8.06
N LEU A 98 -5.83 -4.96 -8.66
CA LEU A 98 -6.53 -5.33 -9.87
C LEU A 98 -6.02 -4.53 -11.05
N GLY A 99 -6.07 -5.15 -12.21
CA GLY A 99 -5.85 -4.52 -13.50
C GLY A 99 -7.00 -4.87 -14.43
N VAL A 100 -7.14 -4.10 -15.50
CA VAL A 100 -8.13 -4.35 -16.53
C VAL A 100 -7.46 -4.30 -17.89
N ARG A 101 -7.90 -5.20 -18.76
CA ARG A 101 -7.57 -5.21 -20.18
C ARG A 101 -8.74 -5.79 -20.96
N THR A 102 -8.71 -5.71 -22.28
CA THR A 102 -9.64 -6.44 -23.12
C THR A 102 -9.47 -7.95 -22.90
N ILE A 103 -10.58 -8.69 -22.92
CA ILE A 103 -10.57 -10.14 -22.69
C ILE A 103 -9.80 -10.85 -23.81
N ALA A 104 -8.97 -11.82 -23.43
CA ALA A 104 -8.22 -12.66 -24.35
C ALA A 104 -8.94 -14.01 -24.52
N PRO A 105 -8.82 -14.68 -25.69
CA PRO A 105 -9.44 -15.98 -25.91
C PRO A 105 -9.01 -17.07 -24.91
N THR A 106 -7.84 -16.91 -24.30
CA THR A 106 -7.26 -17.82 -23.30
C THR A 106 -7.67 -17.52 -21.87
N ASP A 107 -8.42 -16.44 -21.62
CA ASP A 107 -8.93 -16.14 -20.28
C ASP A 107 -10.01 -17.14 -19.90
N ASP A 108 -9.90 -17.69 -18.70
CA ASP A 108 -10.70 -18.83 -18.24
C ASP A 108 -11.50 -18.44 -16.99
N THR A 109 -12.82 -18.29 -17.15
CA THR A 109 -13.73 -17.94 -16.05
C THR A 109 -14.07 -19.09 -15.12
N SER A 110 -13.71 -20.34 -15.45
CA SER A 110 -13.83 -21.45 -14.50
C SER A 110 -12.84 -21.30 -13.33
N ARG A 111 -11.79 -20.50 -13.53
CA ARG A 111 -10.75 -20.24 -12.54
C ARG A 111 -10.93 -18.87 -11.92
N VAL A 112 -11.82 -18.80 -10.92
CA VAL A 112 -12.23 -17.56 -10.24
C VAL A 112 -11.05 -16.71 -9.74
N ASP A 113 -9.94 -17.34 -9.35
CA ASP A 113 -8.72 -16.63 -8.90
C ASP A 113 -8.01 -15.82 -9.99
N LEU A 114 -8.29 -16.07 -11.27
CA LEU A 114 -7.62 -15.44 -12.41
C LEU A 114 -8.28 -14.14 -12.88
N GLY A 115 -9.55 -13.91 -12.56
CA GLY A 115 -10.25 -12.70 -12.94
C GLY A 115 -11.75 -12.87 -13.15
N SER A 116 -12.39 -11.81 -13.60
CA SER A 116 -13.83 -11.76 -13.87
C SER A 116 -14.13 -10.88 -15.10
N PRO A 117 -15.07 -11.29 -15.96
CA PRO A 117 -15.42 -10.56 -17.16
C PRO A 117 -16.41 -9.42 -16.85
N LEU A 118 -16.23 -8.30 -17.53
CA LEU A 118 -17.11 -7.12 -17.48
C LEU A 118 -17.48 -6.71 -18.91
N LEU A 119 -18.70 -6.26 -19.15
CA LEU A 119 -19.06 -5.55 -20.37
C LEU A 119 -19.00 -4.05 -20.12
N LEU A 120 -18.27 -3.33 -20.97
CA LEU A 120 -18.16 -1.88 -20.94
C LEU A 120 -18.81 -1.31 -22.22
N VAL A 121 -19.84 -0.48 -22.05
CA VAL A 121 -20.66 0.04 -23.16
C VAL A 121 -20.74 1.55 -23.10
N ARG A 122 -20.41 2.22 -24.22
CA ARG A 122 -20.63 3.66 -24.38
C ARG A 122 -22.11 3.93 -24.57
N LEU A 123 -22.67 4.81 -23.75
CA LEU A 123 -24.08 5.20 -23.82
C LEU A 123 -24.26 6.52 -24.58
N PRO A 124 -25.38 6.69 -25.30
CA PRO A 124 -25.72 7.97 -25.91
C PRO A 124 -26.13 9.01 -24.84
N PRO A 125 -25.99 10.31 -25.13
CA PRO A 125 -26.33 11.40 -24.20
C PRO A 125 -27.84 11.51 -23.91
N ASP A 126 -28.68 11.00 -24.80
CA ASP A 126 -30.14 11.00 -24.71
C ASP A 126 -30.72 9.62 -24.36
N GLY A 127 -29.87 8.67 -23.94
CA GLY A 127 -30.26 7.30 -23.61
C GLY A 127 -31.29 7.20 -22.47
N GLY A 128 -32.15 6.18 -22.54
CA GLY A 128 -33.17 5.93 -21.53
C GLY A 128 -33.85 4.57 -21.69
N GLY A 129 -34.72 4.23 -20.73
CA GLY A 129 -35.56 3.03 -20.78
C GLY A 129 -34.84 1.72 -20.43
N SER A 130 -35.50 0.60 -20.73
CA SER A 130 -34.93 -0.74 -20.58
C SER A 130 -33.87 -1.01 -21.64
N VAL A 131 -33.01 -1.99 -21.38
CA VAL A 131 -31.95 -2.42 -22.28
C VAL A 131 -32.03 -3.93 -22.45
N VAL A 132 -31.89 -4.44 -23.66
CA VAL A 132 -31.85 -5.89 -23.92
C VAL A 132 -30.41 -6.35 -24.09
N PHE A 133 -29.98 -7.28 -23.25
CA PHE A 133 -28.66 -7.90 -23.31
C PHE A 133 -28.81 -9.42 -23.44
N MET A 134 -28.26 -10.01 -24.51
CA MET A 134 -28.38 -11.46 -24.77
C MET A 134 -29.83 -11.98 -24.74
N GLY A 135 -30.79 -11.15 -25.15
CA GLY A 135 -32.23 -11.47 -25.12
C GLY A 135 -32.90 -11.28 -23.74
N GLU A 136 -32.15 -10.90 -22.70
CA GLU A 136 -32.68 -10.62 -21.37
C GLU A 136 -32.86 -9.11 -21.15
N PRO A 137 -34.02 -8.66 -20.64
CA PRO A 137 -34.22 -7.25 -20.32
C PRO A 137 -33.48 -6.89 -19.02
N LEU A 138 -32.74 -5.80 -19.09
CA LEU A 138 -32.14 -5.07 -17.98
C LEU A 138 -32.92 -3.78 -17.75
N SER A 139 -32.94 -3.31 -16.51
CA SER A 139 -33.52 -2.02 -16.11
C SER A 139 -32.42 -1.10 -15.60
N PRO A 140 -31.63 -0.47 -16.49
CA PRO A 140 -30.55 0.40 -16.05
C PRO A 140 -31.06 1.59 -15.25
N ARG A 141 -30.24 2.02 -14.30
CA ARG A 141 -30.48 3.23 -13.52
C ARG A 141 -29.83 4.40 -14.25
N TRP A 142 -30.63 5.11 -15.02
CA TRP A 142 -30.19 6.27 -15.80
C TRP A 142 -30.00 7.50 -14.92
N PHE A 143 -28.91 8.22 -15.15
CA PHE A 143 -28.64 9.50 -14.49
C PHE A 143 -27.79 10.41 -15.37
N ASP A 144 -27.89 11.71 -15.10
CA ASP A 144 -27.14 12.74 -15.81
C ASP A 144 -25.87 13.07 -15.01
N PRO A 145 -24.68 12.80 -15.57
CA PRO A 145 -23.45 13.10 -14.87
C PRO A 145 -23.22 14.62 -14.82
N PRO A 146 -22.57 15.13 -13.75
CA PRO A 146 -22.22 16.54 -13.68
C PRO A 146 -21.23 16.91 -14.80
N PRO A 147 -21.30 18.15 -15.33
CA PRO A 147 -20.38 18.60 -16.38
C PRO A 147 -18.93 18.51 -15.89
N PRO A 148 -17.97 18.07 -16.72
CA PRO A 148 -16.56 17.97 -16.32
C PRO A 148 -16.01 19.33 -15.87
N ALA A 149 -15.07 19.33 -14.92
CA ALA A 149 -14.40 20.56 -14.52
C ALA A 149 -13.67 21.20 -15.70
N THR A 150 -13.86 22.51 -15.84
CA THR A 150 -13.23 23.34 -16.87
C THR A 150 -12.09 24.12 -16.22
N GLY A 151 -10.86 23.90 -16.67
CA GLY A 151 -9.67 24.53 -16.14
C GLY A 151 -8.41 23.97 -16.80
N PRO A 152 -7.22 24.50 -16.49
CA PRO A 152 -5.97 23.90 -16.95
C PRO A 152 -5.89 22.44 -16.46
N ALA A 153 -5.31 21.58 -17.28
CA ALA A 153 -5.17 20.17 -16.93
C ALA A 153 -4.20 19.99 -15.77
N LEU A 154 -4.64 19.24 -14.76
CA LEU A 154 -3.76 18.78 -13.69
C LEU A 154 -2.69 17.89 -14.30
N LYS A 155 -1.43 18.14 -13.95
CA LYS A 155 -0.30 17.39 -14.51
C LYS A 155 -0.30 15.95 -13.97
N LEU A 156 -0.18 14.99 -14.89
CA LEU A 156 0.01 13.59 -14.55
C LEU A 156 1.43 13.37 -14.03
N GLU A 157 1.58 13.17 -12.72
CA GLU A 157 2.88 12.96 -12.07
C GLU A 157 2.81 11.80 -11.08
N SER A 158 3.89 11.02 -11.00
CA SER A 158 4.07 9.99 -9.99
C SER A 158 4.67 10.61 -8.72
N ARG A 159 3.84 11.25 -7.89
CA ARG A 159 4.25 11.87 -6.61
C ARG A 159 3.50 11.27 -5.42
N PRO A 160 4.05 11.37 -4.19
CA PRO A 160 3.38 10.85 -2.99
C PRO A 160 2.02 11.50 -2.71
N ASP A 161 1.77 12.71 -3.20
CA ASP A 161 0.51 13.44 -3.03
C ASP A 161 -0.44 13.31 -4.22
N ARG A 162 -0.19 12.35 -5.11
CA ARG A 162 -0.98 12.14 -6.33
C ARG A 162 -1.53 10.70 -6.37
N PRO A 163 -2.77 10.48 -6.85
CA PRO A 163 -3.30 9.14 -7.03
C PRO A 163 -2.42 8.34 -8.00
N ASP A 164 -2.54 7.01 -8.01
CA ASP A 164 -1.71 6.18 -8.87
C ASP A 164 -1.95 6.53 -10.35
N PRO A 165 -0.95 7.03 -11.11
CA PRO A 165 -1.14 7.38 -12.51
C PRO A 165 -1.25 6.16 -13.43
N ALA A 166 -0.93 4.95 -12.94
CA ALA A 166 -0.97 3.72 -13.73
C ALA A 166 -2.29 2.93 -13.56
N SER A 167 -3.07 3.19 -12.51
CA SER A 167 -4.30 2.44 -12.27
C SER A 167 -5.54 3.15 -12.85
N PRO A 168 -6.30 2.50 -13.76
CA PRO A 168 -7.59 3.04 -14.21
C PRO A 168 -8.62 3.08 -13.07
N LEU A 169 -8.49 2.23 -12.05
CA LEU A 169 -9.38 2.20 -10.88
C LEU A 169 -9.11 3.37 -9.91
N GLU A 170 -8.04 4.12 -10.12
CA GLU A 170 -7.66 5.30 -9.35
C GLU A 170 -7.98 6.62 -10.08
N TYR A 171 -8.43 6.55 -11.33
CA TYR A 171 -8.71 7.75 -12.14
C TYR A 171 -9.83 8.61 -11.57
N TRP A 172 -10.82 8.02 -10.90
CA TRP A 172 -11.86 8.80 -10.22
C TRP A 172 -11.26 9.75 -9.17
N ARG A 173 -10.21 9.32 -8.44
CA ARG A 173 -9.56 10.16 -7.43
C ARG A 173 -8.80 11.31 -8.08
N TRP A 174 -8.21 11.09 -9.26
CA TRP A 174 -7.64 12.17 -10.08
C TRP A 174 -8.71 13.20 -10.45
N THR A 175 -9.90 12.76 -10.85
CA THR A 175 -11.00 13.69 -11.16
C THR A 175 -11.47 14.49 -9.96
N LEU A 176 -11.60 13.87 -8.78
CA LEU A 176 -12.00 14.58 -7.57
C LEU A 176 -10.94 15.57 -7.09
N LEU A 177 -9.66 15.22 -7.19
CA LEU A 177 -8.56 16.10 -6.84
C LEU A 177 -8.48 17.30 -7.80
N ALA A 178 -8.65 17.06 -9.11
CA ALA A 178 -8.69 18.14 -10.09
C ALA A 178 -9.88 19.08 -9.85
N ASP A 179 -11.08 18.53 -9.61
CA ASP A 179 -12.27 19.30 -9.27
C ASP A 179 -12.04 20.17 -8.01
N GLN A 180 -11.36 19.63 -6.99
CA GLN A 180 -11.00 20.39 -5.78
C GLN A 180 -10.01 21.53 -6.04
N LEU A 181 -9.09 21.35 -7.00
CA LEU A 181 -8.08 22.33 -7.37
C LEU A 181 -8.57 23.32 -8.44
N GLY A 182 -9.83 23.21 -8.90
CA GLY A 182 -10.35 24.02 -10.01
C GLY A 182 -9.66 23.74 -11.35
N GLN A 183 -9.21 22.50 -11.54
CA GLN A 183 -8.48 22.03 -12.72
C GLN A 183 -9.27 20.96 -13.45
N SER A 184 -8.91 20.68 -14.71
CA SER A 184 -9.41 19.49 -15.39
C SER A 184 -8.53 18.27 -15.03
N PRO A 185 -9.09 17.05 -15.00
CA PRO A 185 -8.30 15.85 -14.73
C PRO A 185 -7.20 15.65 -15.78
N PRO A 186 -6.10 14.97 -15.42
CA PRO A 186 -5.06 14.64 -16.40
C PRO A 186 -5.63 13.78 -17.52
N GLU A 187 -5.10 13.96 -18.73
CA GLU A 187 -5.26 13.00 -19.81
C GLU A 187 -4.34 11.80 -19.53
N ILE A 188 -4.94 10.61 -19.41
CA ILE A 188 -4.19 9.37 -19.23
C ILE A 188 -4.38 8.51 -20.47
N ALA A 189 -3.31 8.36 -21.24
CA ALA A 189 -3.27 7.45 -22.37
C ALA A 189 -3.09 6.01 -21.85
N PHE A 190 -4.21 5.32 -21.59
CA PHE A 190 -4.18 3.89 -21.32
C PHE A 190 -3.89 3.12 -22.61
N SER A 191 -3.03 2.09 -22.53
CA SER A 191 -2.68 1.25 -23.68
C SER A 191 -3.84 0.37 -24.15
N ASP A 192 -4.77 0.02 -23.25
CA ASP A 192 -5.94 -0.81 -23.55
C ASP A 192 -7.23 0.03 -23.49
N PRO A 193 -8.10 -0.02 -24.51
CA PRO A 193 -9.38 0.70 -24.51
C PRO A 193 -10.31 0.35 -23.35
N ALA A 194 -10.28 -0.90 -22.87
CA ALA A 194 -11.08 -1.33 -21.73
C ALA A 194 -10.67 -0.61 -20.44
N ALA A 195 -9.38 -0.30 -20.29
CA ALA A 195 -8.89 0.48 -19.15
C ALA A 195 -9.40 1.92 -19.18
N ALA A 196 -9.41 2.56 -20.36
CA ALA A 196 -9.97 3.90 -20.52
C ALA A 196 -11.48 3.94 -20.21
N PHE A 197 -12.24 2.96 -20.72
CA PHE A 197 -13.68 2.86 -20.44
C PHE A 197 -13.98 2.62 -18.97
N LEU A 198 -13.19 1.77 -18.30
CA LEU A 198 -13.37 1.52 -16.87
C LEU A 198 -13.03 2.75 -16.02
N ALA A 199 -11.93 3.44 -16.35
CA ALA A 199 -11.53 4.69 -15.70
C ALA A 199 -12.63 5.75 -15.79
N GLU A 200 -13.22 5.91 -16.98
CA GLU A 200 -14.32 6.84 -17.19
C GLU A 200 -15.59 6.45 -16.42
N HIS A 201 -15.94 5.16 -16.40
CA HIS A 201 -17.08 4.66 -15.63
C HIS A 201 -16.94 5.04 -14.15
N TYR A 202 -15.81 4.71 -13.52
CA TYR A 202 -15.57 5.00 -12.11
C TYR A 202 -15.51 6.51 -11.82
N ALA A 203 -14.86 7.31 -12.68
CA ALA A 203 -14.85 8.76 -12.55
C ALA A 203 -16.27 9.34 -12.59
N THR A 204 -17.10 8.85 -13.51
CA THR A 204 -18.46 9.34 -13.71
C THR A 204 -19.37 9.02 -12.53
N ILE A 205 -19.33 7.79 -12.02
CA ILE A 205 -20.16 7.39 -10.88
C ILE A 205 -19.75 8.14 -9.61
N TRP A 206 -18.46 8.36 -9.37
CA TRP A 206 -17.99 9.11 -8.19
C TRP A 206 -18.39 10.58 -8.24
N ARG A 207 -18.22 11.23 -9.39
CA ARG A 207 -18.63 12.62 -9.58
C ARG A 207 -20.15 12.77 -9.42
N SER A 208 -20.93 11.84 -9.95
CA SER A 208 -22.39 11.83 -9.82
C SER A 208 -22.85 11.57 -8.38
N ALA A 209 -22.21 10.62 -7.69
CA ALA A 209 -22.46 10.32 -6.29
C ALA A 209 -22.22 11.54 -5.39
N LEU A 210 -21.09 12.23 -5.57
CA LEU A 210 -20.77 13.43 -4.79
C LEU A 210 -21.61 14.64 -5.20
N ALA A 211 -22.01 14.76 -6.47
CA ALA A 211 -22.95 15.81 -6.91
C ALA A 211 -24.33 15.63 -6.26
N ARG A 212 -24.84 14.40 -6.22
CA ARG A 212 -26.07 14.06 -5.50
C ARG A 212 -25.95 14.38 -4.01
N LEU A 213 -24.83 14.01 -3.38
CA LEU A 213 -24.58 14.33 -1.98
C LEU A 213 -24.49 15.85 -1.76
N ALA A 214 -23.85 16.60 -2.66
CA ALA A 214 -23.74 18.06 -2.57
C ALA A 214 -25.10 18.76 -2.70
N ALA A 215 -25.99 18.24 -3.55
CA ALA A 215 -27.36 18.74 -3.66
C ALA A 215 -28.16 18.53 -2.35
N ALA A 216 -27.88 17.47 -1.60
CA ALA A 216 -28.49 17.21 -0.30
C ALA A 216 -27.81 18.00 0.85
N SER A 217 -26.48 18.04 0.87
CA SER A 217 -25.69 18.77 1.85
C SER A 217 -24.29 19.12 1.30
N PRO A 218 -24.05 20.39 0.92
CA PRO A 218 -22.75 20.83 0.41
C PRO A 218 -21.60 20.60 1.40
N GLY A 219 -21.86 20.81 2.70
CA GLY A 219 -20.84 20.64 3.74
C GLY A 219 -20.41 19.18 3.93
N VAL A 220 -21.36 18.24 3.92
CA VAL A 220 -21.03 16.80 4.03
C VAL A 220 -20.32 16.31 2.77
N ALA A 221 -20.72 16.78 1.59
CA ALA A 221 -20.03 16.46 0.34
C ALA A 221 -18.57 16.97 0.34
N ALA A 222 -18.34 18.18 0.85
CA ALA A 222 -16.99 18.74 1.00
C ALA A 222 -16.15 17.92 1.99
N ALA A 223 -16.70 17.57 3.15
CA ALA A 223 -16.01 16.73 4.14
C ALA A 223 -15.63 15.34 3.58
N CYS A 224 -16.55 14.69 2.87
CA CYS A 224 -16.27 13.39 2.23
C CYS A 224 -15.21 13.53 1.14
N ARG A 225 -15.30 14.57 0.30
CA ARG A 225 -14.30 14.84 -0.74
C ARG A 225 -12.92 15.04 -0.12
N ASP A 226 -12.81 15.90 0.90
CA ASP A 226 -11.56 16.14 1.60
C ASP A 226 -10.95 14.85 2.14
N GLN A 227 -11.75 13.93 2.70
CA GLN A 227 -11.24 12.64 3.15
C GLN A 227 -10.78 11.71 2.02
N LEU A 228 -11.38 11.81 0.83
CA LEU A 228 -11.02 11.01 -0.35
C LEU A 228 -9.78 11.54 -1.09
N THR A 229 -9.40 12.81 -0.90
CA THR A 229 -8.31 13.49 -1.63
C THR A 229 -7.32 14.23 -0.72
N ARG A 230 -7.39 14.04 0.61
CA ARG A 230 -6.56 14.75 1.59
C ARG A 230 -5.07 14.66 1.30
N ILE A 231 -4.39 15.81 1.34
CA ILE A 231 -2.93 15.92 1.30
C ILE A 231 -2.43 16.45 2.65
N ALA A 232 -1.31 15.92 3.11
CA ALA A 232 -0.58 16.34 4.30
C ALA A 232 0.86 16.71 3.93
N MET A 233 1.59 17.33 4.86
CA MET A 233 2.94 17.86 4.67
C MET A 233 3.96 17.19 5.59
N ASP A 234 5.08 16.77 5.02
CA ASP A 234 6.31 16.36 5.71
C ASP A 234 7.39 17.42 5.43
N GLY A 235 7.45 18.45 6.28
CA GLY A 235 8.14 19.70 5.94
C GLY A 235 7.53 20.32 4.68
N GLU A 236 8.32 20.44 3.62
CA GLU A 236 7.85 20.94 2.31
C GLU A 236 7.35 19.83 1.37
N GLN A 237 7.50 18.56 1.73
CA GLN A 237 7.09 17.44 0.88
C GLN A 237 5.61 17.12 1.11
N PRO A 238 4.73 17.35 0.11
CA PRO A 238 3.35 16.90 0.21
C PRO A 238 3.27 15.39 0.03
N PHE A 239 2.33 14.76 0.73
CA PHE A 239 1.98 13.36 0.57
C PHE A 239 0.50 13.10 0.82
N ALA A 240 -0.02 12.03 0.26
CA ALA A 240 -1.41 11.63 0.40
C ALA A 240 -1.74 11.21 1.84
N ALA A 241 -2.87 11.67 2.35
CA ALA A 241 -3.39 11.29 3.66
C ALA A 241 -4.90 11.01 3.57
N TRP A 242 -5.39 10.56 2.42
CA TRP A 242 -6.79 10.21 2.19
C TRP A 242 -7.13 8.79 2.65
N VAL A 243 -8.43 8.47 2.70
CA VAL A 243 -8.91 7.10 2.91
C VAL A 243 -8.59 6.26 1.68
N ALA A 244 -7.76 5.22 1.84
CA ALA A 244 -7.27 4.38 0.76
C ALA A 244 -7.76 2.92 0.83
N GLN A 245 -8.46 2.53 1.90
CA GLN A 245 -9.00 1.17 2.03
C GLN A 245 -10.19 0.95 1.07
N PRO A 246 -10.12 -0.01 0.12
CA PRO A 246 -11.16 -0.19 -0.89
C PRO A 246 -12.55 -0.46 -0.31
N ALA A 247 -12.64 -1.26 0.76
CA ALA A 247 -13.91 -1.56 1.42
C ALA A 247 -14.58 -0.30 2.00
N VAL A 248 -13.78 0.58 2.61
CA VAL A 248 -14.28 1.83 3.23
C VAL A 248 -14.68 2.84 2.16
N VAL A 249 -13.90 2.94 1.08
CA VAL A 249 -14.18 3.82 -0.05
C VAL A 249 -15.46 3.37 -0.78
N ASN A 250 -15.63 2.07 -1.01
CA ASN A 250 -16.81 1.52 -1.67
C ASN A 250 -18.07 1.66 -0.81
N ASP A 251 -17.98 1.53 0.51
CA ASP A 251 -19.12 1.76 1.42
C ASP A 251 -19.72 3.16 1.26
N LEU A 252 -18.88 4.20 1.13
CA LEU A 252 -19.39 5.55 0.83
C LEU A 252 -20.09 5.61 -0.52
N LEU A 253 -19.47 5.03 -1.56
CA LEU A 253 -20.02 5.06 -2.90
C LEU A 253 -21.39 4.38 -2.96
N GLU A 254 -21.52 3.20 -2.36
CA GLU A 254 -22.78 2.47 -2.22
C GLU A 254 -23.83 3.30 -1.49
N ARG A 255 -23.47 3.94 -0.38
CA ARG A 255 -24.37 4.84 0.36
C ARG A 255 -24.89 5.98 -0.51
N CYS A 256 -23.99 6.58 -1.29
CA CYS A 256 -24.29 7.71 -2.17
C CYS A 256 -25.06 7.34 -3.43
N LEU A 257 -25.01 6.09 -3.87
CA LEU A 257 -25.69 5.62 -5.08
C LEU A 257 -27.01 4.89 -4.79
N ASP A 258 -27.34 4.63 -3.53
CA ASP A 258 -28.62 4.01 -3.13
C ASP A 258 -29.81 4.92 -3.46
N PRO A 259 -30.73 4.52 -4.37
CA PRO A 259 -31.84 5.35 -4.81
C PRO A 259 -32.88 5.57 -3.71
N ASP A 260 -32.99 4.65 -2.75
CA ASP A 260 -34.05 4.63 -1.74
C ASP A 260 -33.76 5.61 -0.59
N ARG A 261 -32.57 6.23 -0.58
CA ARG A 261 -32.20 7.30 0.34
C ARG A 261 -32.65 8.66 -0.19
N ASP A 262 -33.57 9.28 0.55
CA ASP A 262 -33.83 10.72 0.42
C ASP A 262 -32.58 11.55 0.80
N GLY A 263 -32.61 12.85 0.52
CA GLY A 263 -31.46 13.75 0.74
C GLY A 263 -30.97 13.77 2.19
N ASP A 264 -31.88 13.78 3.16
CA ASP A 264 -31.55 13.81 4.59
C ASP A 264 -30.90 12.50 5.06
N ARG A 265 -31.45 11.35 4.65
CA ARG A 265 -30.88 10.02 4.94
C ARG A 265 -29.51 9.85 4.28
N LEU A 266 -29.36 10.34 3.06
CA LEU A 266 -28.09 10.36 2.35
C LEU A 266 -27.05 11.19 3.10
N ALA A 267 -27.36 12.43 3.45
CA ALA A 267 -26.46 13.32 4.17
C ALA A 267 -26.04 12.74 5.53
N ARG A 268 -26.98 12.18 6.30
CA ARG A 268 -26.66 11.51 7.58
C ARG A 268 -25.77 10.27 7.39
N ALA A 269 -26.04 9.44 6.39
CA ALA A 269 -25.27 8.23 6.14
C ALA A 269 -23.82 8.55 5.70
N ALA A 270 -23.64 9.59 4.90
CA ALA A 270 -22.33 10.08 4.46
C ALA A 270 -21.57 10.80 5.59
N LEU A 271 -22.25 11.60 6.41
CA LEU A 271 -21.65 12.21 7.60
C LEU A 271 -21.19 11.14 8.59
N ALA A 272 -22.02 10.12 8.87
CA ALA A 272 -21.63 9.01 9.71
C ALA A 272 -20.44 8.21 9.14
N TRP A 273 -20.35 8.09 7.81
CA TRP A 273 -19.15 7.52 7.17
C TRP A 273 -17.92 8.41 7.43
N SER A 274 -18.07 9.73 7.26
CA SER A 274 -16.98 10.69 7.48
C SER A 274 -16.49 10.67 8.93
N ASP A 275 -17.40 10.64 9.90
CA ASP A 275 -17.08 10.62 11.33
C ASP A 275 -16.45 9.30 11.79
N ALA A 276 -16.71 8.20 11.07
CA ALA A 276 -16.15 6.88 11.37
C ALA A 276 -14.67 6.72 10.93
N GLN A 277 -14.14 7.67 10.14
CA GLN A 277 -12.76 7.59 9.68
C GLN A 277 -11.79 7.90 10.82
N SER A 278 -10.79 7.03 11.02
CA SER A 278 -9.69 7.36 11.93
C SER A 278 -8.95 8.58 11.37
N PRO A 279 -8.82 9.68 12.13
CA PRO A 279 -8.02 10.82 11.70
C PRO A 279 -6.52 10.59 11.93
N LEU A 280 -6.10 9.49 12.56
CA LEU A 280 -4.70 9.23 12.90
C LEU A 280 -4.13 8.08 12.07
N ILE A 281 -2.98 8.33 11.45
CA ILE A 281 -2.08 7.33 10.89
C ILE A 281 -0.76 7.39 11.66
N ALA A 282 -0.17 6.24 12.00
CA ALA A 282 1.12 6.20 12.68
C ALA A 282 1.99 4.98 12.29
N TRP A 283 3.31 5.17 12.26
CA TRP A 283 4.29 4.09 12.04
C TRP A 283 5.61 4.36 12.81
N PRO A 284 6.37 3.32 13.20
CA PRO A 284 7.67 3.50 13.83
C PRO A 284 8.76 3.86 12.80
N GLU A 285 9.63 4.82 13.14
CA GLU A 285 10.83 5.19 12.36
C GLU A 285 12.14 4.75 13.01
N LEU A 286 12.15 4.64 14.34
CA LEU A 286 13.27 4.16 15.13
C LEU A 286 12.75 3.27 16.25
N VAL A 287 13.41 2.14 16.44
CA VAL A 287 13.19 1.24 17.57
C VAL A 287 14.56 0.97 18.19
N ALA A 288 14.93 1.76 19.19
CA ALA A 288 16.18 1.63 19.94
C ALA A 288 15.91 1.16 21.38
N ALA A 289 16.97 0.90 22.14
CA ALA A 289 16.86 0.35 23.49
C ALA A 289 16.24 1.30 24.53
N GLN A 290 16.39 2.60 24.34
CA GLN A 290 15.88 3.64 25.25
C GLN A 290 14.77 4.49 24.63
N GLU A 291 14.75 4.61 23.31
CA GLU A 291 13.85 5.52 22.59
C GLU A 291 13.16 4.79 21.43
N VAL A 292 11.87 5.08 21.23
CA VAL A 292 11.13 4.78 20.02
C VAL A 292 10.67 6.08 19.38
N ARG A 293 10.95 6.25 18.09
CA ARG A 293 10.41 7.39 17.33
C ARG A 293 9.24 6.92 16.48
N VAL A 294 8.12 7.61 16.63
CA VAL A 294 6.89 7.33 15.90
C VAL A 294 6.54 8.53 15.05
N ALA A 295 6.37 8.28 13.76
CA ALA A 295 5.79 9.22 12.82
C ALA A 295 4.26 9.15 12.93
N MET A 296 3.62 10.30 13.08
CA MET A 296 2.17 10.44 13.25
C MET A 296 1.62 11.51 12.31
N VAL A 297 0.52 11.21 11.65
CA VAL A 297 -0.17 12.13 10.73
C VAL A 297 -1.62 12.25 11.14
N ASN A 298 -2.07 13.49 11.32
CA ASN A 298 -3.47 13.82 11.54
C ASN A 298 -4.15 14.16 10.20
N GLN A 299 -4.99 13.26 9.72
CA GLN A 299 -5.82 13.37 8.52
C GLN A 299 -7.02 14.32 8.72
N GLY A 300 -7.32 14.69 9.97
CA GLY A 300 -8.43 15.58 10.32
C GLY A 300 -8.18 17.06 10.01
N LEU A 301 -9.20 17.88 10.22
CA LEU A 301 -9.16 19.34 9.99
C LEU A 301 -8.72 20.13 11.23
N ARG A 302 -8.66 19.49 12.40
CA ARG A 302 -8.33 20.13 13.68
C ARG A 302 -7.17 19.39 14.35
N PRO A 303 -6.34 20.06 15.17
CA PRO A 303 -5.30 19.40 15.94
C PRO A 303 -5.86 18.24 16.77
N LEU A 304 -5.07 17.18 16.89
CA LEU A 304 -5.43 15.96 17.62
C LEU A 304 -4.44 15.73 18.74
N VAL A 305 -4.92 15.59 19.98
CA VAL A 305 -4.07 15.18 21.10
C VAL A 305 -3.99 13.66 21.14
N VAL A 306 -2.80 13.13 20.87
CA VAL A 306 -2.50 11.70 20.92
C VAL A 306 -1.78 11.37 22.21
N ARG A 307 -2.27 10.36 22.92
CA ARG A 307 -1.69 9.81 24.14
C ARG A 307 -1.04 8.47 23.83
N GLY A 308 0.29 8.40 23.94
CA GLY A 308 1.04 7.16 23.84
C GLY A 308 1.22 6.52 25.22
N ARG A 309 0.91 5.22 25.33
CA ARG A 309 1.10 4.42 26.55
C ARG A 309 1.68 3.05 26.24
N TRP A 310 2.66 2.62 27.02
CA TRP A 310 3.20 1.26 27.00
C TRP A 310 2.22 0.29 27.64
N THR A 311 1.79 -0.72 26.88
CA THR A 311 0.66 -1.59 27.26
C THR A 311 0.98 -2.52 28.43
N HIS A 312 2.26 -2.83 28.65
CA HIS A 312 2.73 -3.76 29.68
C HIS A 312 3.16 -3.08 30.98
N VAL A 313 2.96 -1.76 31.09
CA VAL A 313 3.32 -0.97 32.27
C VAL A 313 2.04 -0.33 32.81
N GLU A 314 1.54 -0.85 33.94
CA GLU A 314 0.26 -0.43 34.51
C GLU A 314 0.26 1.04 34.97
N GLU A 315 1.41 1.51 35.49
CA GLU A 315 1.59 2.87 36.02
C GLU A 315 2.16 3.87 34.99
N ASP A 316 2.21 3.50 33.70
CA ASP A 316 2.80 4.37 32.68
C ASP A 316 1.98 5.66 32.51
N VAL A 317 2.65 6.81 32.68
CA VAL A 317 2.05 8.12 32.47
C VAL A 317 2.04 8.40 30.97
N PRO A 318 0.85 8.47 30.34
CA PRO A 318 0.79 8.60 28.90
C PRO A 318 1.38 9.92 28.44
N ILE A 319 2.34 9.84 27.52
CA ILE A 319 2.90 11.04 26.88
C ILE A 319 1.83 11.58 25.92
N ALA A 320 1.37 12.79 26.19
CA ALA A 320 0.40 13.49 25.36
C ALA A 320 1.12 14.43 24.40
N VAL A 321 0.87 14.27 23.10
CA VAL A 321 1.43 15.13 22.06
C VAL A 321 0.30 15.66 21.18
N GLU A 322 0.34 16.94 20.89
CA GLU A 322 -0.53 17.56 19.90
C GLU A 322 0.02 17.30 18.49
N ILE A 323 -0.82 16.74 17.63
CA ILE A 323 -0.52 16.47 16.22
C ILE A 323 -1.31 17.48 15.37
N PRO A 324 -0.63 18.45 14.73
CA PRO A 324 -1.29 19.45 13.89
C PRO A 324 -2.03 18.80 12.71
N ALA A 325 -3.14 19.41 12.31
CA ALA A 325 -3.92 18.95 11.16
C ALA A 325 -3.08 19.01 9.87
N GLY A 326 -3.05 17.90 9.11
CA GLY A 326 -2.37 17.85 7.81
C GLY A 326 -0.85 17.94 7.87
N GLN A 327 -0.22 17.68 9.01
CA GLN A 327 1.23 17.66 9.14
C GLN A 327 1.73 16.33 9.71
N LEU A 328 2.89 15.89 9.24
CA LEU A 328 3.65 14.80 9.84
C LEU A 328 4.37 15.32 11.08
N THR A 329 4.12 14.69 12.22
CA THR A 329 4.84 14.94 13.47
C THR A 329 5.61 13.69 13.87
N ILE A 330 6.88 13.85 14.23
CA ILE A 330 7.72 12.74 14.70
C ILE A 330 7.91 12.93 16.19
N VAL A 331 7.52 11.92 16.97
CA VAL A 331 7.56 11.94 18.42
C VAL A 331 8.55 10.89 18.91
N GLY A 332 9.52 11.31 19.72
CA GLY A 332 10.36 10.42 20.51
C GLY A 332 9.64 10.04 21.80
N LEU A 333 9.58 8.74 22.09
CA LEU A 333 8.95 8.17 23.28
C LEU A 333 9.99 7.31 23.98
N ASP A 334 10.26 7.62 25.24
CA ASP A 334 11.14 6.81 26.05
C ASP A 334 10.49 5.45 26.29
N ARG A 335 11.30 4.39 26.19
CA ARG A 335 10.89 3.07 26.61
C ARG A 335 10.83 3.02 28.15
N PRO A 336 9.95 2.18 28.73
CA PRO A 336 9.95 1.94 30.17
C PRO A 336 11.31 1.43 30.63
N PRO A 337 11.65 1.47 31.93
CA PRO A 337 12.81 0.74 32.43
C PRO A 337 12.65 -0.77 32.18
N PRO A 338 13.75 -1.52 31.94
CA PRO A 338 13.68 -2.96 31.85
C PRO A 338 13.19 -3.58 33.17
N PRO A 339 12.56 -4.77 33.14
CA PRO A 339 12.13 -5.46 34.36
C PRO A 339 13.32 -5.67 35.30
N THR A 340 13.13 -5.39 36.58
CA THR A 340 14.17 -5.58 37.60
C THR A 340 14.42 -7.07 37.80
N PRO A 341 15.70 -7.53 37.90
CA PRO A 341 15.99 -8.93 38.21
C PRO A 341 15.31 -9.35 39.51
N GLY A 342 14.76 -10.56 39.54
CA GLY A 342 14.19 -11.11 40.77
C GLY A 342 15.25 -11.36 41.85
N LEU A 343 14.82 -11.65 43.09
CA LEU A 343 15.70 -12.00 44.23
C LEU A 343 16.69 -13.14 43.93
N LEU A 344 16.37 -14.01 42.96
CA LEU A 344 17.19 -15.13 42.51
C LEU A 344 18.13 -14.79 41.33
N GLY A 345 18.18 -13.53 40.90
CA GLY A 345 19.02 -13.07 39.80
C GLY A 345 18.49 -13.41 38.40
N GLU A 346 17.34 -14.06 38.29
CA GLU A 346 16.66 -14.28 37.01
C GLU A 346 16.15 -12.94 36.47
N VAL A 347 16.68 -12.54 35.31
CA VAL A 347 16.13 -11.43 34.53
C VAL A 347 14.94 -11.98 33.74
N PRO A 348 13.71 -11.51 33.99
CA PRO A 348 12.55 -11.95 33.22
C PRO A 348 12.78 -11.67 31.73
N GLU A 349 12.39 -12.60 30.86
CA GLU A 349 12.37 -12.36 29.42
C GLU A 349 11.47 -11.14 29.15
N GLU A 350 12.03 -10.09 28.53
CA GLU A 350 11.27 -8.85 28.29
C GLU A 350 10.18 -9.14 27.25
N PRO A 351 8.88 -9.02 27.61
CA PRO A 351 7.82 -9.24 26.65
C PRO A 351 7.92 -8.22 25.52
N PRO A 352 7.49 -8.56 24.29
CA PRO A 352 7.49 -7.61 23.19
C PRO A 352 6.70 -6.35 23.59
N ALA A 353 7.38 -5.21 23.53
CA ALA A 353 6.82 -3.96 23.96
C ALA A 353 5.72 -3.53 22.99
N VAL A 354 4.53 -3.21 23.49
CA VAL A 354 3.44 -2.70 22.65
C VAL A 354 3.13 -1.28 23.08
N LEU A 355 3.35 -0.34 22.17
CA LEU A 355 2.95 1.05 22.33
C LEU A 355 1.53 1.22 21.81
N THR A 356 0.61 1.62 22.68
CA THR A 356 -0.76 1.95 22.32
C THR A 356 -0.92 3.47 22.21
N LEU A 357 -1.33 3.94 21.04
CA LEU A 357 -1.69 5.33 20.78
C LEU A 357 -3.20 5.47 20.88
N THR A 358 -3.66 6.44 21.66
CA THR A 358 -5.08 6.74 21.85
C THR A 358 -5.35 8.21 21.60
N ALA A 359 -6.51 8.53 21.01
CA ALA A 359 -6.98 9.89 20.86
C ALA A 359 -8.51 9.91 20.98
N SER A 360 -9.08 11.06 21.32
CA SER A 360 -10.53 11.18 21.49
C SER A 360 -11.27 10.87 20.19
N GLY A 361 -12.23 9.94 20.23
CA GLY A 361 -12.99 9.52 19.06
C GLY A 361 -12.22 8.64 18.05
N VAL A 362 -11.00 8.21 18.39
CA VAL A 362 -10.15 7.41 17.49
C VAL A 362 -9.93 6.02 18.07
N PRO A 363 -10.14 4.94 17.29
CA PRO A 363 -9.75 3.60 17.72
C PRO A 363 -8.27 3.53 18.10
N PRO A 364 -7.89 2.78 19.16
CA PRO A 364 -6.51 2.70 19.59
C PRO A 364 -5.62 2.05 18.51
N ILE A 365 -4.50 2.70 18.18
CA ILE A 365 -3.47 2.13 17.28
C ILE A 365 -2.44 1.42 18.15
N ARG A 366 -2.17 0.14 17.87
CA ARG A 366 -1.16 -0.65 18.58
C ARG A 366 0.05 -0.86 17.69
N LEU A 367 1.19 -0.33 18.12
CA LEU A 367 2.47 -0.50 17.45
C LEU A 367 3.28 -1.56 18.19
N ALA A 368 3.58 -2.67 17.50
CA ALA A 368 4.51 -3.67 18.00
C ALA A 368 5.92 -3.10 17.94
N VAL A 369 6.52 -2.92 19.12
CA VAL A 369 7.88 -2.48 19.31
C VAL A 369 8.70 -3.71 19.65
N GLY A 370 9.67 -4.06 18.80
CA GLY A 370 10.54 -5.21 19.02
C GLY A 370 11.37 -5.11 20.32
N PRO A 371 12.21 -6.11 20.60
CA PRO A 371 13.09 -6.09 21.76
C PRO A 371 13.99 -4.86 21.76
N ARG A 372 14.55 -4.50 22.93
CA ARG A 372 15.50 -3.37 23.04
C ARG A 372 16.76 -3.60 22.22
N HIS A 373 17.25 -4.82 22.29
CA HIS A 373 18.44 -5.28 21.60
C HIS A 373 18.11 -6.61 20.91
N LEU A 374 18.65 -6.81 19.72
CA LEU A 374 18.73 -8.13 19.12
C LEU A 374 19.98 -8.80 19.66
N GLU A 375 19.83 -9.86 20.45
CA GLU A 375 20.96 -10.55 21.04
C GLU A 375 21.71 -11.38 19.99
N ALA A 376 23.02 -11.16 19.87
CA ALA A 376 23.89 -11.97 19.03
C ALA A 376 24.29 -13.25 19.76
N ARG A 377 23.72 -14.38 19.33
CA ARG A 377 24.08 -15.73 19.79
C ARG A 377 24.51 -16.60 18.60
N PRO A 378 25.37 -17.62 18.76
CA PRO A 378 25.69 -18.54 17.67
C PRO A 378 24.43 -19.14 17.02
N PRO A 379 24.34 -19.21 15.67
CA PRO A 379 25.37 -18.88 14.67
C PRO A 379 25.42 -17.41 14.22
N GLY A 380 24.59 -16.54 14.78
CA GLY A 380 24.42 -15.15 14.38
C GLY A 380 23.05 -14.60 14.77
N VAL A 381 22.86 -13.31 14.55
CA VAL A 381 21.57 -12.62 14.72
C VAL A 381 21.05 -12.14 13.39
N PHE A 382 19.81 -12.51 13.08
CA PHE A 382 19.13 -12.08 11.87
C PHE A 382 18.37 -10.78 12.13
N LEU A 383 18.49 -9.84 11.19
CA LEU A 383 17.49 -8.79 11.09
C LEU A 383 16.19 -9.39 10.59
N THR A 384 15.07 -8.75 10.89
CA THR A 384 13.80 -9.06 10.25
C THR A 384 13.98 -9.02 8.72
N PRO A 385 13.34 -9.93 7.97
CA PRO A 385 13.42 -9.93 6.52
C PRO A 385 13.08 -8.54 5.95
N PHE A 386 13.81 -8.13 4.92
CA PHE A 386 13.61 -6.81 4.34
C PHE A 386 12.20 -6.73 3.78
N ARG A 387 11.60 -5.56 3.93
CA ARG A 387 10.24 -5.31 3.45
C ARG A 387 10.23 -4.12 2.52
N ALA A 388 9.35 -4.17 1.53
CA ALA A 388 9.12 -3.05 0.62
C ALA A 388 8.55 -1.84 1.39
N PRO A 389 8.67 -0.61 0.85
CA PRO A 389 8.02 0.57 1.39
C PRO A 389 6.52 0.36 1.62
N LEU A 390 6.00 1.00 2.66
CA LEU A 390 4.58 1.00 3.00
C LEU A 390 3.78 1.75 1.93
N THR A 391 2.61 1.21 1.57
CA THR A 391 1.55 2.01 0.91
C THR A 391 0.59 2.58 1.96
N LEU A 392 -0.12 3.65 1.59
CA LEU A 392 -1.12 4.30 2.45
C LEU A 392 -2.19 3.29 2.90
N ALA A 393 -2.65 2.43 1.99
CA ALA A 393 -3.65 1.42 2.28
C ALA A 393 -3.13 0.31 3.21
N GLU A 394 -1.88 -0.16 3.02
CA GLU A 394 -1.26 -1.15 3.91
C GLU A 394 -1.14 -0.62 5.34
N LEU A 395 -0.74 0.64 5.45
CA LEU A 395 -0.59 1.32 6.73
C LEU A 395 -1.93 1.50 7.44
N GLN A 396 -2.96 1.97 6.73
CA GLN A 396 -4.31 2.09 7.28
C GLN A 396 -4.92 0.74 7.67
N ALA A 397 -4.62 -0.33 6.92
CA ALA A 397 -5.10 -1.67 7.20
C ALA A 397 -4.29 -2.40 8.29
N GLY A 398 -3.19 -1.83 8.76
CA GLY A 398 -2.26 -2.47 9.71
C GLY A 398 -1.64 -3.77 9.16
N ARG A 399 -1.62 -3.95 7.84
CA ARG A 399 -1.18 -5.18 7.18
C ARG A 399 -0.28 -4.84 6.01
N GLN A 400 0.93 -5.38 6.06
CA GLN A 400 1.90 -5.24 4.98
C GLN A 400 1.98 -6.51 4.16
N ARG A 401 1.95 -6.38 2.84
CA ARG A 401 2.08 -7.51 1.93
C ARG A 401 3.52 -8.01 1.88
N ALA A 402 3.69 -9.32 2.02
CA ALA A 402 4.99 -9.98 1.96
C ALA A 402 5.72 -9.73 0.63
N VAL A 403 7.06 -9.68 0.71
CA VAL A 403 7.94 -9.68 -0.46
C VAL A 403 7.94 -11.08 -1.09
N ALA A 404 7.97 -11.15 -2.43
CA ALA A 404 8.07 -12.43 -3.13
C ALA A 404 9.34 -13.19 -2.71
N ALA A 405 9.21 -14.49 -2.43
CA ALA A 405 10.31 -15.29 -1.86
C ALA A 405 11.58 -15.36 -2.75
N ASN A 406 11.43 -15.15 -4.06
CA ASN A 406 12.51 -15.09 -5.05
C ASN A 406 13.15 -13.69 -5.17
N ARG A 407 12.63 -12.69 -4.46
CA ARG A 407 13.20 -11.33 -4.35
C ARG A 407 13.66 -10.98 -2.94
N GLY A 408 13.34 -11.83 -1.97
CA GLY A 408 13.61 -11.56 -0.56
C GLY A 408 15.08 -11.30 -0.25
N THR A 409 15.31 -10.36 0.65
CA THR A 409 16.62 -10.00 1.18
C THR A 409 16.68 -10.30 2.66
N ILE A 410 17.78 -10.91 3.10
CA ILE A 410 18.05 -11.14 4.53
C ILE A 410 19.42 -10.57 4.89
N ALA A 411 19.52 -10.00 6.08
CA ALA A 411 20.78 -9.59 6.67
C ALA A 411 20.96 -10.28 8.02
N HIS A 412 22.17 -10.73 8.30
CA HIS A 412 22.53 -11.23 9.61
C HIS A 412 23.93 -10.75 10.02
N VAL A 413 24.10 -10.53 11.32
CA VAL A 413 25.38 -10.23 11.94
C VAL A 413 25.87 -11.51 12.61
N ARG A 414 27.12 -11.89 12.37
CA ARG A 414 27.70 -13.13 12.91
C ARG A 414 29.17 -12.95 13.25
N ARG A 415 29.70 -13.85 14.07
CA ARG A 415 31.14 -13.95 14.33
C ARG A 415 31.74 -15.07 13.50
N ARG A 416 32.84 -14.81 12.78
CA ARG A 416 33.58 -15.81 12.00
C ARG A 416 35.08 -15.55 12.13
N ALA A 417 35.83 -16.60 12.49
CA ALA A 417 37.27 -16.51 12.73
C ALA A 417 37.64 -15.33 13.65
N GLY A 418 36.92 -15.20 14.77
CA GLY A 418 37.13 -14.16 15.77
C GLY A 418 36.60 -12.77 15.43
N ARG A 419 36.16 -12.51 14.19
CA ARG A 419 35.72 -11.19 13.74
C ARG A 419 34.22 -11.10 13.51
N TRP A 420 33.65 -9.94 13.78
CA TRP A 420 32.26 -9.64 13.45
C TRP A 420 32.10 -9.36 11.96
N GLU A 421 31.08 -9.97 11.36
CA GLU A 421 30.73 -9.80 9.94
C GLU A 421 29.27 -9.44 9.78
N ILE A 422 28.97 -8.53 8.85
CA ILE A 422 27.64 -8.32 8.31
C ILE A 422 27.55 -9.10 7.01
N PHE A 423 26.57 -9.99 6.92
CA PHE A 423 26.28 -10.75 5.71
C PHE A 423 24.88 -10.41 5.21
N VAL A 424 24.76 -10.10 3.93
CA VAL A 424 23.47 -9.82 3.28
C VAL A 424 23.32 -10.72 2.06
N ASP A 425 22.25 -11.50 2.02
CA ASP A 425 21.84 -12.34 0.87
C ASP A 425 20.67 -11.66 0.15
N CYS A 426 20.89 -11.33 -1.12
CA CYS A 426 19.98 -10.58 -1.97
C CYS A 426 19.49 -11.49 -3.10
N ARG A 427 18.30 -12.07 -2.97
CA ARG A 427 17.70 -12.90 -4.04
C ARG A 427 17.16 -12.05 -5.17
N ARG A 428 17.21 -12.57 -6.40
CA ARG A 428 16.65 -11.93 -7.59
C ARG A 428 16.11 -12.97 -8.59
N PRO A 429 15.04 -12.65 -9.32
CA PRO A 429 14.49 -13.56 -10.34
C PRO A 429 15.38 -13.67 -11.57
N THR A 430 16.10 -12.60 -11.94
CA THR A 430 16.97 -12.53 -13.12
C THR A 430 18.18 -11.62 -12.82
N PRO A 431 19.34 -11.86 -13.44
CA PRO A 431 20.49 -10.97 -13.34
C PRO A 431 20.20 -9.54 -13.80
N THR A 432 20.87 -8.56 -13.18
CA THR A 432 20.71 -7.13 -13.45
C THR A 432 21.02 -6.79 -14.91
N THR A 433 20.07 -6.20 -15.64
CA THR A 433 20.24 -5.76 -17.04
C THR A 433 20.58 -4.28 -17.19
N LEU A 434 20.26 -3.44 -16.18
CA LEU A 434 20.45 -1.98 -16.18
C LEU A 434 21.86 -1.53 -15.73
N GLY A 435 22.82 -2.45 -15.75
CA GLY A 435 24.22 -2.18 -15.46
C GLY A 435 24.63 -2.35 -13.98
N PRO A 436 25.94 -2.46 -13.72
CA PRO A 436 26.53 -2.94 -12.47
C PRO A 436 26.28 -2.10 -11.20
N GLN A 437 25.80 -0.86 -11.33
CA GLN A 437 25.54 0.06 -10.20
C GLN A 437 24.06 0.22 -9.84
N ALA A 438 23.15 -0.42 -10.59
CA ALA A 438 21.71 -0.30 -10.35
C ALA A 438 21.25 -1.08 -9.10
N GLU A 439 21.88 -2.22 -8.82
CA GLU A 439 21.62 -3.08 -7.67
C GLU A 439 22.61 -2.75 -6.53
N ALA A 440 22.12 -2.39 -5.35
CA ALA A 440 22.97 -2.02 -4.22
C ALA A 440 22.32 -2.22 -2.85
N VAL A 441 23.17 -2.41 -1.84
CA VAL A 441 22.77 -2.37 -0.42
C VAL A 441 23.39 -1.13 0.23
N THR A 442 22.55 -0.30 0.84
CA THR A 442 22.97 0.76 1.77
C THR A 442 22.94 0.23 3.20
N LEU A 443 24.09 0.25 3.87
CA LEU A 443 24.23 -0.05 5.29
C LEU A 443 24.34 1.27 6.06
N ARG A 444 23.55 1.43 7.12
CA ARG A 444 23.66 2.54 8.06
C ARG A 444 24.11 1.99 9.41
N LEU A 445 25.25 2.49 9.87
CA LEU A 445 25.96 1.99 11.04
C LEU A 445 26.07 3.08 12.08
N GLY A 446 25.78 2.75 13.34
CA GLY A 446 25.86 3.69 14.46
C GLY A 446 24.58 4.51 14.69
N PRO A 447 24.64 5.53 15.57
CA PRO A 447 23.49 6.34 15.95
C PRO A 447 22.81 7.05 14.76
N PRO A 448 21.48 7.28 14.78
CA PRO A 448 20.78 7.95 13.68
C PRO A 448 21.28 9.38 13.42
N GLN A 449 21.56 10.15 14.47
CA GLN A 449 21.97 11.55 14.36
C GLN A 449 23.44 11.68 13.93
N THR A 450 24.27 10.72 14.30
CA THR A 450 25.72 10.70 14.07
C THR A 450 26.16 9.29 13.66
N PRO A 451 25.83 8.83 12.44
CA PRO A 451 26.20 7.50 12.00
C PRO A 451 27.72 7.37 11.95
N PHE A 452 28.27 6.22 12.37
CA PHE A 452 29.68 5.90 12.16
C PHE A 452 29.99 5.86 10.67
N ALA A 453 29.11 5.23 9.90
CA ALA A 453 29.18 5.22 8.45
C ALA A 453 27.82 4.94 7.82
N THR A 454 27.56 5.60 6.70
CA THR A 454 26.56 5.16 5.73
C THR A 454 27.29 4.66 4.49
N LEU A 455 27.19 3.37 4.20
CA LEU A 455 27.94 2.71 3.13
C LEU A 455 26.99 2.23 2.04
N LEU A 456 27.27 2.60 0.80
CA LEU A 456 26.61 2.03 -0.37
C LEU A 456 27.51 0.96 -0.98
N VAL A 457 27.05 -0.29 -0.90
CA VAL A 457 27.70 -1.48 -1.45
C VAL A 457 26.92 -1.91 -2.69
N PRO A 458 27.35 -1.49 -3.90
CA PRO A 458 26.73 -1.98 -5.12
C PRO A 458 27.12 -3.44 -5.35
N GLU A 459 26.26 -4.20 -6.04
CA GLU A 459 26.55 -5.58 -6.50
C GLU A 459 27.92 -5.63 -7.19
N SER A 460 28.21 -4.60 -7.99
CA SER A 460 29.45 -4.44 -8.73
C SER A 460 29.91 -2.98 -8.72
N GLY A 461 31.22 -2.74 -8.83
CA GLY A 461 31.81 -1.41 -8.74
C GLY A 461 32.47 -1.14 -7.37
N VAL A 462 32.66 0.13 -7.01
CA VAL A 462 33.37 0.52 -5.79
C VAL A 462 32.39 0.80 -4.65
N VAL A 463 32.70 0.34 -3.44
CA VAL A 463 31.94 0.69 -2.23
C VAL A 463 32.09 2.19 -1.99
N ARG A 464 30.98 2.90 -1.81
CA ARG A 464 30.98 4.34 -1.57
C ARG A 464 30.56 4.63 -0.14
N ARG A 465 31.33 5.47 0.55
CA ARG A 465 30.88 6.09 1.79
C ARG A 465 30.03 7.31 1.44
N LEU A 466 28.81 7.35 1.97
CA LEU A 466 27.88 8.46 1.78
C LEU A 466 27.92 9.44 2.95
N ASP A 467 28.24 8.95 4.15
CA ASP A 467 28.23 9.74 5.39
C ASP A 467 29.08 9.06 6.48
N GLY A 468 29.39 9.79 7.56
CA GLY A 468 30.03 9.33 8.79
C GLY A 468 31.46 9.86 9.01
N ASP A 469 32.04 9.53 10.16
CA ASP A 469 33.31 10.04 10.66
C ASP A 469 34.54 9.72 9.76
N GLU A 470 35.10 10.74 9.12
CA GLU A 470 36.26 10.65 8.21
C GLU A 470 37.53 10.07 8.86
N THR A 471 37.61 10.03 10.19
CA THR A 471 38.77 9.49 10.92
C THR A 471 38.82 7.96 10.94
N LEU A 472 37.75 7.28 10.53
CA LEU A 472 37.68 5.82 10.46
C LEU A 472 38.47 5.25 9.26
N PRO A 473 39.03 4.02 9.38
CA PRO A 473 39.94 3.48 8.37
C PRO A 473 39.30 3.39 6.97
N ASN A 474 40.02 3.91 5.97
CA ASN A 474 39.60 3.92 4.56
C ASN A 474 39.49 2.53 3.91
N SER A 475 40.06 1.49 4.52
CA SER A 475 40.11 0.12 3.98
C SER A 475 39.07 -0.80 4.63
N LEU A 476 37.81 -0.65 4.24
CA LEU A 476 36.75 -1.62 4.59
C LEU A 476 36.93 -2.92 3.80
N LEU A 477 36.97 -4.06 4.49
CA LEU A 477 37.01 -5.38 3.88
C LEU A 477 35.59 -5.80 3.49
N VAL A 478 35.20 -5.48 2.25
CA VAL A 478 33.91 -5.84 1.65
C VAL A 478 34.12 -6.82 0.51
N GLU A 479 33.61 -8.04 0.67
CA GLU A 479 33.53 -9.04 -0.39
C GLU A 479 32.12 -9.09 -0.97
N ARG A 480 32.04 -9.32 -2.28
CA ARG A 480 30.79 -9.52 -3.00
C ARG A 480 30.92 -10.72 -3.91
N ARG A 481 29.86 -11.52 -4.00
CA ARG A 481 29.75 -12.55 -5.03
C ARG A 481 28.37 -12.50 -5.64
N SER A 482 28.33 -12.65 -6.96
CA SER A 482 27.12 -12.61 -7.76
C SER A 482 26.87 -13.96 -8.42
N TYR A 483 25.62 -14.37 -8.44
CA TYR A 483 25.10 -15.59 -9.05
C TYR A 483 23.87 -15.25 -9.88
N THR A 484 23.33 -16.24 -10.60
CA THR A 484 22.16 -16.03 -11.47
C THR A 484 20.92 -15.63 -10.68
N ASP A 485 20.66 -16.29 -9.54
CA ASP A 485 19.43 -16.14 -8.73
C ASP A 485 19.62 -15.25 -7.49
N ARG A 486 20.85 -14.81 -7.20
CA ARG A 486 21.17 -13.99 -6.03
C ARG A 486 22.52 -13.32 -6.15
N TRP A 487 22.79 -12.38 -5.27
CA TRP A 487 24.14 -11.95 -4.94
C TRP A 487 24.23 -11.78 -3.43
N TYR A 488 25.45 -11.83 -2.89
CA TYR A 488 25.65 -11.54 -1.48
C TYR A 488 26.80 -10.57 -1.29
N MET A 489 26.73 -9.85 -0.18
CA MET A 489 27.85 -9.08 0.36
C MET A 489 28.24 -9.59 1.74
N ARG A 490 29.54 -9.52 2.02
CA ARG A 490 30.14 -9.77 3.32
C ARG A 490 31.02 -8.58 3.66
N MET A 491 30.79 -7.96 4.82
CA MET A 491 31.63 -6.89 5.33
C MET A 491 32.16 -7.29 6.70
N VAL A 492 33.48 -7.20 6.88
CA VAL A 492 34.07 -7.30 8.22
C VAL A 492 33.82 -5.98 8.96
N VAL A 493 33.22 -6.06 10.15
CA VAL A 493 33.00 -4.90 11.01
C VAL A 493 34.36 -4.49 11.61
N PRO A 494 34.82 -3.24 11.41
CA PRO A 494 36.03 -2.74 12.06
C PRO A 494 35.94 -2.82 13.58
N ASP A 495 37.04 -3.16 14.24
CA ASP A 495 37.11 -3.28 15.70
C ASP A 495 36.64 -2.01 16.45
N PRO A 496 36.93 -0.76 15.98
CA PRO A 496 36.40 0.45 16.61
C PRO A 496 34.87 0.55 16.60
N TRP A 497 34.18 -0.17 15.70
CA TRP A 497 32.71 -0.23 15.66
C TRP A 497 32.15 -1.39 16.48
N GLY A 498 33.01 -2.37 16.80
CA GLY A 498 32.69 -3.56 17.60
C GLY A 498 32.76 -3.35 19.11
N GLY A 499 33.18 -2.16 19.56
CA GLY A 499 33.20 -1.74 20.96
C GLY A 499 34.61 -1.63 21.53
N ASP A 500 35.19 -0.44 21.51
CA ASP A 500 35.95 0.19 22.62
C ASP A 500 36.31 1.66 22.25
N PRO A 501 36.18 2.69 23.15
CA PRO A 501 35.72 2.65 24.53
C PRO A 501 34.40 3.43 24.73
N GLY A 502 33.36 2.65 25.00
CA GLY A 502 31.96 3.00 25.30
C GLY A 502 31.22 1.66 25.41
N PRO A 503 30.09 1.54 26.14
CA PRO A 503 29.57 0.27 26.67
C PRO A 503 29.70 -0.86 25.66
N ILE A 504 30.63 -1.76 25.99
CA ILE A 504 31.22 -2.80 25.15
C ILE A 504 30.08 -3.55 24.45
N GLY A 505 30.17 -3.79 23.13
CA GLY A 505 29.30 -4.73 22.42
C GLY A 505 27.95 -4.26 21.88
N LEU A 506 27.55 -2.98 21.94
CA LEU A 506 26.30 -2.53 21.28
C LEU A 506 26.55 -2.00 19.85
N PHE A 507 25.87 -2.60 18.87
CA PHE A 507 26.04 -2.30 17.45
C PHE A 507 24.70 -1.93 16.79
N ARG A 508 24.60 -0.77 16.13
CA ARG A 508 23.39 -0.35 15.42
C ARG A 508 23.49 -0.61 13.92
N LEU A 509 22.49 -1.30 13.37
CA LEU A 509 22.43 -1.65 11.96
C LEU A 509 21.05 -1.35 11.36
N GLY A 510 21.05 -0.54 10.30
CA GLY A 510 19.94 -0.41 9.36
C GLY A 510 20.40 -0.81 7.96
N CYS A 511 19.53 -1.47 7.21
CA CYS A 511 19.83 -1.88 5.85
C CYS A 511 18.73 -1.43 4.87
N ARG A 512 19.15 -0.98 3.70
CA ARG A 512 18.25 -0.71 2.56
C ARG A 512 18.83 -1.38 1.32
N ARG A 513 18.02 -2.13 0.58
CA ARG A 513 18.36 -2.64 -0.74
C ARG A 513 17.67 -1.80 -1.80
N GLN A 514 18.39 -1.47 -2.86
CA GLN A 514 17.86 -0.99 -4.14
C GLN A 514 18.05 -2.12 -5.16
N HIS A 515 16.98 -2.54 -5.81
CA HIS A 515 17.06 -3.59 -6.83
C HIS A 515 17.52 -3.01 -8.17
N GLY A 516 18.26 -3.81 -8.94
CA GLY A 516 18.81 -3.39 -10.22
C GLY A 516 17.84 -3.43 -11.40
N ASP A 517 16.61 -3.91 -11.20
CA ASP A 517 15.56 -3.98 -12.21
C ASP A 517 14.60 -2.78 -12.18
N GLY A 518 14.87 -1.77 -11.34
CA GLY A 518 14.09 -0.53 -11.28
C GLY A 518 14.40 0.33 -10.05
N GLU A 519 13.44 1.17 -9.64
CA GLU A 519 13.54 1.96 -8.40
C GLU A 519 12.99 1.22 -7.17
N ALA A 520 12.87 -0.11 -7.26
CA ALA A 520 12.40 -0.93 -6.16
C ALA A 520 13.35 -0.81 -4.97
N THR A 521 12.80 -0.59 -3.78
CA THR A 521 13.59 -0.61 -2.55
C THR A 521 12.97 -1.55 -1.52
N GLU A 522 13.81 -2.03 -0.61
CA GLU A 522 13.40 -2.74 0.59
C GLU A 522 14.25 -2.29 1.77
N THR A 523 13.71 -2.29 2.97
CA THR A 523 14.44 -1.91 4.18
C THR A 523 14.27 -2.92 5.30
N ALA A 524 15.27 -2.97 6.18
CA ALA A 524 15.24 -3.68 7.45
C ALA A 524 15.99 -2.87 8.53
N PRO A 525 15.60 -2.99 9.81
CA PRO A 525 14.50 -3.81 10.32
C PRO A 525 13.13 -3.15 10.21
N LEU A 526 13.08 -1.84 9.99
CA LEU A 526 11.84 -1.07 9.86
C LEU A 526 11.57 -0.72 8.40
N THR A 527 10.28 -0.63 8.05
CA THR A 527 9.81 -0.08 6.78
C THR A 527 9.13 1.26 7.02
N GLY A 528 9.17 2.12 6.01
CA GLY A 528 8.54 3.43 6.02
C GLY A 528 7.93 3.77 4.65
N PRO A 529 7.35 4.96 4.54
CA PRO A 529 6.86 5.46 3.25
C PRO A 529 7.99 5.68 2.25
N PRO A 530 7.72 5.58 0.93
CA PRO A 530 8.76 5.58 -0.10
C PRO A 530 9.51 6.90 -0.30
N TRP A 531 8.93 8.05 0.06
CA TRP A 531 9.64 9.34 -0.03
C TRP A 531 10.60 9.56 1.14
N ARG A 532 10.37 8.90 2.28
CA ARG A 532 11.26 8.97 3.44
C ARG A 532 12.36 7.94 3.26
N ARG A 533 13.53 8.42 2.83
CA ARG A 533 14.74 7.60 2.64
C ARG A 533 15.40 7.15 3.95
N VAL A 534 14.69 7.25 5.08
CA VAL A 534 15.21 6.89 6.40
C VAL A 534 15.28 5.38 6.52
N THR A 535 16.51 4.86 6.55
CA THR A 535 16.75 3.46 6.96
C THR A 535 16.66 3.41 8.48
N GLY A 536 15.56 2.88 9.01
CA GLY A 536 15.46 2.54 10.44
C GLY A 536 16.57 1.55 10.81
N ALA A 537 16.97 1.52 12.08
CA ALA A 537 18.03 0.65 12.57
C ALA A 537 17.55 -0.12 13.81
N ALA A 538 18.09 -1.32 14.00
CA ALA A 538 18.02 -2.06 15.27
C ALA A 538 19.34 -1.91 16.01
N GLU A 539 19.26 -1.98 17.33
CA GLU A 539 20.41 -2.18 18.20
C GLU A 539 20.64 -3.68 18.39
N ILE A 540 21.89 -4.10 18.28
CA ILE A 540 22.33 -5.49 18.38
C ILE A 540 23.30 -5.57 19.55
N ASP A 541 23.06 -6.50 20.48
CA ASP A 541 23.96 -6.77 21.60
C ASP A 541 24.89 -7.92 21.27
N LEU A 542 26.18 -7.59 21.08
CA LEU A 542 27.27 -8.49 20.76
C LEU A 542 27.86 -9.18 22.00
N ASN A 543 27.54 -8.73 23.22
CA ASN A 543 28.08 -9.30 24.45
C ASN A 543 27.49 -10.65 24.83
N ARG A 544 26.35 -11.01 24.24
CA ARG A 544 25.65 -12.29 24.48
C ARG A 544 26.20 -13.45 23.64
N TRP A 545 27.35 -13.23 23.00
CA TRP A 545 28.02 -14.26 22.24
C TRP A 545 28.81 -15.18 23.17
N ASP A 546 28.22 -16.32 23.51
CA ASP A 546 28.92 -17.42 24.18
C ASP A 546 29.74 -18.20 23.12
N ASP A 547 31.06 -18.28 23.31
CA ASP A 547 32.00 -18.97 22.39
C ASP A 547 31.90 -20.51 22.45
#